data_AF-A0A367J7W1-F1
#
_entry.id   AF-A0A367J7W1-F1
#
_cell.length_a   1.000
_cell.length_b   1.000
_cell.length_c   1.000
_cell.angle_alpha   90.00
_cell.angle_beta   90.00
_cell.angle_gamma   90.00
#
_symmetry.space_group_name_H-M   'P 1'
#
loop_
_entity.id
_entity.type
_entity.pdbx_description
1 polymer ?
#
loop_
_entity_poly.entity_id
_entity_poly.type
_entity_poly.pdbx_seq_one_letter_code
_entity_poly.pdbx_strand_id
1 'polypeptide(L)'
;MVPYATRKYYLDYSKYYRESGYTKRTIQKYQNGIKEVCLDMYDGFGERYLIENLFWKCKGIEKFTYKKATISDFESEFPDPRCILSSSLTALKLIAKHLRPEALPAYSRAFPELRNLPIETIYRLFDSLSFIVNMSKTKINHLKVYFDIGLPIKKDKLHKPVLLEILSKKSCQKQFLANITLSNQLEEFSMATNKEYGYIIAIKCTSIDFISISFNEMHILKEYPLSL
;
A
#
# COMPACT_ATOMS: atom_id res chain seq x y z
N MET A 1 7.83 -17.46 -32.09
CA MET A 1 7.95 -17.04 -30.68
C MET A 1 6.80 -16.07 -30.41
N VAL A 2 5.73 -16.52 -29.75
CA VAL A 2 4.51 -15.73 -29.55
C VAL A 2 4.62 -14.99 -28.21
N PRO A 3 4.36 -13.67 -28.12
CA PRO A 3 4.45 -12.95 -26.86
C PRO A 3 3.34 -13.46 -25.93
N TYR A 4 3.71 -13.96 -24.75
CA TYR A 4 2.75 -14.35 -23.72
C TYR A 4 1.97 -13.11 -23.28
N ALA A 5 0.74 -12.97 -23.79
CA ALA A 5 -0.18 -11.93 -23.36
C ALA A 5 -0.34 -12.00 -21.83
N THR A 6 0.03 -10.94 -21.12
CA THR A 6 -0.17 -10.79 -19.68
C THR A 6 -1.67 -10.81 -19.41
N ARG A 7 -2.20 -11.91 -18.88
CA ARG A 7 -3.62 -12.04 -18.58
C ARG A 7 -3.92 -11.41 -17.23
N LYS A 8 -4.76 -10.38 -17.24
CA LYS A 8 -5.31 -9.73 -16.04
C LYS A 8 -6.62 -10.41 -15.66
N TYR A 9 -6.73 -10.87 -14.43
CA TYR A 9 -7.95 -11.49 -13.91
C TYR A 9 -8.60 -10.62 -12.84
N TYR A 10 -9.89 -10.40 -13.00
CA TYR A 10 -10.71 -9.64 -12.05
C TYR A 10 -11.60 -10.63 -11.29
N LEU A 11 -11.45 -10.70 -9.97
CA LEU A 11 -12.29 -11.51 -9.09
C LEU A 11 -13.20 -10.58 -8.30
N ASP A 12 -14.44 -10.47 -8.76
CA ASP A 12 -15.53 -9.83 -8.03
C ASP A 12 -16.25 -10.89 -7.17
N TYR A 13 -16.02 -10.87 -5.86
CA TYR A 13 -16.64 -11.84 -4.95
C TYR A 13 -18.10 -11.50 -4.59
N SER A 14 -18.64 -10.35 -5.02
CA SER A 14 -20.08 -10.04 -4.90
C SER A 14 -20.97 -11.06 -5.63
N LYS A 15 -20.44 -11.67 -6.69
CA LYS A 15 -21.11 -12.69 -7.52
C LYS A 15 -20.77 -14.13 -7.12
N TYR A 16 -19.79 -14.35 -6.25
CA TYR A 16 -19.27 -15.68 -5.91
C TYR A 16 -20.32 -16.59 -5.24
N TYR A 17 -21.33 -16.00 -4.61
CA TYR A 17 -22.42 -16.72 -3.94
C TYR A 17 -23.66 -16.93 -4.81
N ARG A 18 -23.73 -16.41 -6.05
CA ARG A 18 -24.76 -16.81 -7.03
C ARG A 18 -24.28 -17.91 -7.99
N GLU A 19 -22.98 -18.06 -8.23
CA GLU A 19 -22.44 -18.99 -9.23
C GLU A 19 -21.13 -19.67 -8.77
N SER A 20 -21.20 -20.49 -7.72
CA SER A 20 -20.02 -21.16 -7.13
C SER A 20 -19.36 -22.26 -8.01
N GLY A 21 -19.94 -22.57 -9.17
CA GLY A 21 -19.46 -23.61 -10.09
C GLY A 21 -18.58 -23.13 -11.25
N TYR A 22 -18.82 -21.93 -11.79
CA TYR A 22 -18.16 -21.46 -13.02
C TYR A 22 -16.76 -20.89 -12.74
N THR A 23 -16.57 -20.15 -11.65
CA THR A 23 -15.30 -19.48 -11.30
C THR A 23 -14.21 -20.44 -10.82
N LYS A 24 -14.57 -21.53 -10.11
CA LYS A 24 -13.63 -22.60 -9.70
C LYS A 24 -12.97 -23.29 -10.90
N ARG A 25 -13.75 -23.57 -11.96
CA ARG A 25 -13.26 -24.22 -13.19
C ARG A 25 -12.32 -23.31 -14.00
N THR A 26 -12.59 -22.00 -14.03
CA THR A 26 -11.78 -21.05 -14.81
C THR A 26 -10.43 -20.76 -14.18
N ILE A 27 -10.34 -20.65 -12.84
CA ILE A 27 -9.05 -20.50 -12.14
C ILE A 27 -8.20 -21.76 -12.31
N GLN A 28 -8.79 -22.95 -12.20
CA GLN A 28 -8.08 -24.23 -12.42
C GLN A 28 -7.50 -24.35 -13.83
N LYS A 29 -8.20 -23.85 -14.87
CA LYS A 29 -7.75 -23.97 -16.26
C LYS A 29 -6.54 -23.08 -16.61
N TYR A 30 -6.25 -22.04 -15.81
CA TYR A 30 -5.23 -21.04 -16.14
C TYR A 30 -4.23 -20.73 -15.03
N GLN A 31 -4.13 -21.59 -14.00
CA GLN A 31 -3.30 -21.39 -12.79
C GLN A 31 -1.86 -20.90 -13.05
N ASN A 32 -1.25 -21.34 -14.15
CA ASN A 32 0.14 -21.05 -14.49
C ASN A 32 0.35 -19.77 -15.33
N GLY A 33 -0.73 -19.15 -15.83
CA GLY A 33 -0.66 -17.98 -16.71
C GLY A 33 -1.14 -16.66 -16.08
N ILE A 34 -1.65 -16.69 -14.85
CA ILE A 34 -2.16 -15.51 -14.16
C ILE A 34 -0.99 -14.75 -13.53
N LYS A 35 -0.74 -13.54 -14.03
CA LYS A 35 0.31 -12.64 -13.52
C LYS A 35 -0.25 -11.48 -12.70
N GLU A 36 -1.49 -11.07 -12.98
CA GLU A 36 -2.14 -9.95 -12.30
C GLU A 36 -3.53 -10.34 -11.82
N VAL A 37 -3.82 -10.05 -10.54
CA VAL A 37 -5.11 -10.32 -9.91
C VAL A 37 -5.61 -9.09 -9.18
N CYS A 38 -6.92 -8.84 -9.29
CA CYS A 38 -7.64 -7.86 -8.49
C CYS A 38 -8.69 -8.58 -7.64
N LEU A 39 -8.70 -8.30 -6.34
CA LEU A 39 -9.65 -8.81 -5.36
C LEU A 39 -10.38 -7.63 -4.71
N ASP A 40 -11.69 -7.54 -4.92
CA ASP A 40 -12.59 -6.53 -4.34
C ASP A 40 -13.52 -7.20 -3.32
N MET A 41 -13.44 -6.77 -2.06
CA MET A 41 -14.06 -7.40 -0.90
C MET A 41 -14.98 -6.44 -0.13
N TYR A 42 -16.08 -6.97 0.41
CA TYR A 42 -16.91 -6.27 1.39
C TYR A 42 -16.39 -6.47 2.82
N ASP A 43 -16.78 -5.57 3.73
CA ASP A 43 -16.44 -5.68 5.15
C ASP A 43 -17.13 -6.91 5.81
N GLY A 44 -16.45 -7.54 6.77
CA GLY A 44 -17.01 -8.61 7.62
C GLY A 44 -16.71 -10.07 7.21
N PHE A 45 -15.86 -10.32 6.21
CA PHE A 45 -15.57 -11.68 5.72
C PHE A 45 -14.14 -12.17 6.04
N GLY A 46 -13.97 -13.50 6.18
CA GLY A 46 -12.68 -14.15 6.46
C GLY A 46 -11.70 -14.11 5.28
N GLU A 47 -11.04 -12.97 5.10
CA GLU A 47 -10.15 -12.62 3.99
C GLU A 47 -8.91 -13.52 3.90
N ARG A 48 -8.39 -13.92 5.06
CA ARG A 48 -7.18 -14.74 5.16
C ARG A 48 -7.24 -15.97 4.27
N TYR A 49 -8.32 -16.77 4.40
CA TYR A 49 -8.46 -18.02 3.66
C TYR A 49 -8.53 -17.79 2.15
N LEU A 50 -9.19 -16.72 1.70
CA LEU A 50 -9.35 -16.42 0.27
C LEU A 50 -8.02 -15.98 -0.36
N ILE A 51 -7.29 -15.09 0.33
CA ILE A 51 -5.97 -14.62 -0.12
C ILE A 51 -4.98 -15.80 -0.12
N GLU A 52 -4.92 -16.58 0.96
CA GLU A 52 -4.06 -17.76 1.05
C GLU A 52 -4.37 -18.78 -0.06
N ASN A 53 -5.64 -19.11 -0.28
CA ASN A 53 -6.07 -20.06 -1.31
C ASN A 53 -5.75 -19.55 -2.73
N LEU A 54 -5.89 -18.24 -2.98
CA LEU A 54 -5.50 -17.62 -4.25
C LEU A 54 -4.00 -17.83 -4.51
N PHE A 55 -3.14 -17.45 -3.57
CA PHE A 55 -1.69 -17.58 -3.74
C PHE A 55 -1.19 -19.03 -3.68
N TRP A 56 -1.92 -19.95 -3.04
CA TRP A 56 -1.64 -21.38 -3.15
C TRP A 56 -1.96 -21.94 -4.53
N LYS A 57 -3.06 -21.53 -5.15
CA LYS A 57 -3.47 -22.02 -6.48
C LYS A 57 -2.77 -21.33 -7.64
N CYS A 58 -2.35 -20.08 -7.47
CA CYS A 58 -1.77 -19.24 -8.51
C CYS A 58 -0.37 -18.79 -8.11
N LYS A 59 0.62 -19.68 -8.26
CA LYS A 59 2.01 -19.45 -7.81
C LYS A 59 2.77 -18.37 -8.59
N GLY A 60 2.27 -17.96 -9.76
CA GLY A 60 2.95 -17.01 -10.66
C GLY A 60 2.49 -15.56 -10.56
N ILE A 61 1.65 -15.19 -9.57
CA ILE A 61 1.12 -13.83 -9.46
C ILE A 61 2.26 -12.85 -9.14
N GLU A 62 2.39 -11.82 -9.97
CA GLU A 62 3.38 -10.75 -9.87
C GLU A 62 2.76 -9.44 -9.37
N LYS A 63 1.49 -9.20 -9.70
CA LYS A 63 0.75 -7.98 -9.35
C LYS A 63 -0.57 -8.34 -8.66
N PHE A 64 -0.81 -7.77 -7.49
CA PHE A 64 -2.03 -7.99 -6.73
C PHE A 64 -2.65 -6.65 -6.34
N THR A 65 -3.92 -6.45 -6.68
CA THR A 65 -4.72 -5.33 -6.18
C THR A 65 -5.71 -5.86 -5.17
N TYR A 66 -5.68 -5.29 -3.98
CA TYR A 66 -6.60 -5.61 -2.90
C TYR A 66 -7.44 -4.39 -2.55
N LYS A 67 -8.75 -4.51 -2.69
CA LYS A 67 -9.72 -3.46 -2.40
C LYS A 67 -10.69 -3.93 -1.34
N LYS A 68 -10.84 -3.16 -0.27
CA LYS A 68 -11.82 -3.38 0.79
C LYS A 68 -12.11 -2.07 1.50
N ALA A 69 -13.32 -1.89 2.04
CA ALA A 69 -13.61 -0.66 2.77
C ALA A 69 -12.70 -0.47 4.00
N THR A 70 -12.44 -1.51 4.80
CA THR A 70 -11.48 -1.46 5.91
C THR A 70 -10.42 -2.56 5.81
N ILE A 71 -9.14 -2.18 5.80
CA ILE A 71 -7.99 -3.10 5.87
C ILE A 71 -7.36 -2.94 7.25
N SER A 72 -7.44 -4.00 8.06
CA SER A 72 -6.94 -4.04 9.44
C SER A 72 -6.00 -5.22 9.69
N ASP A 73 -5.32 -5.18 10.83
CA ASP A 73 -4.42 -6.22 11.32
C ASP A 73 -5.14 -7.28 12.19
N PHE A 74 -6.47 -7.31 12.20
CA PHE A 74 -7.20 -8.35 12.91
C PHE A 74 -6.76 -9.74 12.41
N GLU A 75 -6.41 -10.64 13.34
CA GLU A 75 -5.81 -11.94 13.03
C GLU A 75 -6.66 -12.82 12.08
N SER A 76 -7.96 -12.54 11.98
CA SER A 76 -8.91 -13.21 11.07
C SER A 76 -8.89 -12.68 9.63
N GLU A 77 -8.33 -11.49 9.40
CA GLU A 77 -8.36 -10.75 8.14
C GLU A 77 -7.06 -10.92 7.34
N PHE A 78 -5.98 -11.35 7.99
CA PHE A 78 -4.64 -11.32 7.42
C PHE A 78 -3.98 -12.70 7.32
N PRO A 79 -3.25 -13.02 6.23
CA PRO A 79 -2.43 -14.24 6.14
C PRO A 79 -1.45 -14.37 7.30
N ASP A 80 -1.12 -15.60 7.70
CA ASP A 80 -0.22 -15.82 8.85
C ASP A 80 1.06 -14.98 8.68
N PRO A 81 1.43 -14.11 9.65
CA PRO A 81 2.66 -13.33 9.55
C PRO A 81 3.93 -14.18 9.51
N ARG A 82 3.83 -15.50 9.78
CA ARG A 82 4.90 -16.50 9.66
C ARG A 82 4.96 -17.17 8.30
N CYS A 83 3.96 -16.99 7.44
CA CYS A 83 3.87 -17.67 6.15
C CYS A 83 4.25 -16.73 4.99
N ILE A 84 5.17 -17.21 4.14
CA ILE A 84 5.43 -16.60 2.84
C ILE A 84 4.36 -17.10 1.88
N LEU A 85 3.54 -16.19 1.35
CA LEU A 85 2.48 -16.53 0.40
C LEU A 85 3.00 -16.64 -1.03
N SER A 86 3.86 -15.70 -1.43
CA SER A 86 4.42 -15.66 -2.77
C SER A 86 5.76 -14.95 -2.78
N SER A 87 6.75 -15.58 -3.42
CA SER A 87 8.02 -14.96 -3.78
C SER A 87 8.00 -14.34 -5.18
N SER A 88 6.90 -14.45 -5.94
CA SER A 88 6.78 -13.85 -7.28
C SER A 88 6.11 -12.48 -7.25
N LEU A 89 5.42 -12.13 -6.15
CA LEU A 89 4.70 -10.87 -6.06
C LEU A 89 5.67 -9.70 -5.90
N THR A 90 5.69 -8.81 -6.89
CA THR A 90 6.56 -7.62 -6.90
C THR A 90 5.78 -6.32 -6.73
N ALA A 91 4.47 -6.31 -6.98
CA ALA A 91 3.60 -5.16 -6.80
C ALA A 91 2.31 -5.49 -6.04
N LEU A 92 2.03 -4.70 -5.00
CA LEU A 92 0.82 -4.78 -4.19
C LEU A 92 0.12 -3.42 -4.20
N LYS A 93 -1.08 -3.34 -4.77
CA LYS A 93 -1.94 -2.15 -4.68
C LYS A 93 -2.98 -2.35 -3.59
N LEU A 94 -3.03 -1.47 -2.61
CA LEU A 94 -4.05 -1.45 -1.55
C LEU A 94 -5.02 -0.31 -1.80
N ILE A 95 -6.32 -0.58 -1.79
CA ILE A 95 -7.38 0.41 -1.94
C ILE A 95 -8.35 0.26 -0.79
N ALA A 96 -8.43 1.26 0.09
CA ALA A 96 -9.33 1.21 1.23
C ALA A 96 -9.97 2.55 1.59
N LYS A 97 -11.09 2.51 2.31
CA LYS A 97 -11.58 3.72 3.01
C LYS A 97 -10.82 3.93 4.32
N HIS A 98 -10.40 2.84 4.96
CA HIS A 98 -9.63 2.87 6.19
C HIS A 98 -8.53 1.82 6.11
N LEU A 99 -7.27 2.26 6.10
CA LEU A 99 -6.11 1.39 6.16
C LEU A 99 -5.42 1.58 7.51
N ARG A 100 -5.39 0.52 8.33
CA ARG A 100 -4.60 0.50 9.56
C ARG A 100 -3.12 0.24 9.23
N PRO A 101 -2.20 1.15 9.63
CA PRO A 101 -0.76 0.99 9.46
C PRO A 101 -0.20 -0.39 9.86
N GLU A 102 -0.81 -1.01 10.87
CA GLU A 102 -0.40 -2.27 11.49
C GLU A 102 -0.51 -3.46 10.54
N ALA A 103 -1.32 -3.36 9.48
CA ALA A 103 -1.44 -4.41 8.46
C ALA A 103 -0.23 -4.47 7.50
N LEU A 104 0.48 -3.35 7.30
CA LEU A 104 1.57 -3.24 6.33
C LEU A 104 2.81 -4.12 6.66
N PRO A 105 3.27 -4.22 7.92
CA PRO A 105 4.33 -5.16 8.29
C PRO A 105 4.04 -6.60 7.90
N ALA A 106 2.77 -7.01 7.91
CA ALA A 106 2.39 -8.37 7.61
C ALA A 106 2.46 -8.64 6.08
N TYR A 107 2.11 -7.68 5.24
CA TYR A 107 2.31 -7.77 3.78
C TYR A 107 3.80 -7.85 3.42
N SER A 108 4.64 -7.07 4.12
CA SER A 108 6.09 -7.10 3.99
C SER A 108 6.68 -8.51 4.24
N ARG A 109 6.10 -9.28 5.18
CA ARG A 109 6.52 -10.66 5.49
C ARG A 109 5.99 -11.68 4.50
N ALA A 110 4.71 -11.55 4.13
CA ALA A 110 4.05 -12.47 3.22
C ALA A 110 4.63 -12.44 1.79
N PHE A 111 5.18 -11.29 1.39
CA PHE A 111 5.68 -11.02 0.04
C PHE A 111 7.12 -10.46 0.07
N PRO A 112 8.14 -11.31 0.22
CA PRO A 112 9.54 -10.87 0.37
C PRO A 112 10.10 -10.13 -0.87
N GLU A 113 9.57 -10.44 -2.05
CA GLU A 113 9.96 -9.79 -3.32
C GLU A 113 9.13 -8.54 -3.65
N LEU A 114 8.27 -8.08 -2.73
CA LEU A 114 7.52 -6.84 -2.91
C LEU A 114 8.48 -5.66 -3.08
N ARG A 115 8.30 -4.89 -4.16
CA ARG A 115 9.09 -3.68 -4.47
C ARG A 115 8.21 -2.45 -4.74
N ASN A 116 6.97 -2.64 -5.20
CA ASN A 116 6.08 -1.54 -5.57
C ASN A 116 4.82 -1.58 -4.71
N LEU A 117 4.52 -0.47 -4.04
CA LEU A 117 3.40 -0.37 -3.11
C LEU A 117 2.56 0.89 -3.37
N PRO A 118 1.55 0.83 -4.26
CA PRO A 118 0.53 1.84 -4.33
C PRO A 118 -0.53 1.65 -3.24
N ILE A 119 -0.80 2.70 -2.48
CA ILE A 119 -1.84 2.77 -1.45
C ILE A 119 -2.79 3.90 -1.83
N GLU A 120 -4.07 3.58 -1.94
CA GLU A 120 -5.16 4.54 -2.09
C GLU A 120 -6.03 4.41 -0.85
N THR A 121 -6.01 5.41 0.03
CA THR A 121 -6.83 5.40 1.24
C THR A 121 -7.61 6.68 1.40
N ILE A 122 -8.84 6.58 1.89
CA ILE A 122 -9.48 7.74 2.50
C ILE A 122 -8.80 7.93 3.86
N TYR A 123 -8.33 9.13 4.14
CA TYR A 123 -7.72 9.46 5.42
C TYR A 123 -8.62 10.46 6.12
N ARG A 124 -9.42 9.96 7.07
CA ARG A 124 -10.27 10.81 7.88
C ARG A 124 -9.42 11.44 8.98
N LEU A 125 -9.30 12.75 8.93
CA LEU A 125 -8.45 13.56 9.81
C LEU A 125 -8.90 13.63 11.27
N PHE A 126 -9.88 12.81 11.66
CA PHE A 126 -10.31 12.63 13.03
C PHE A 126 -9.46 11.61 13.79
N ASP A 127 -8.82 10.68 13.08
CA ASP A 127 -8.29 9.46 13.71
C ASP A 127 -6.82 9.60 14.16
N SER A 128 -5.98 10.32 13.42
CA SER A 128 -4.58 10.58 13.80
C SER A 128 -3.96 11.73 13.00
N LEU A 129 -3.01 12.45 13.60
CA LEU A 129 -2.14 13.39 12.89
C LEU A 129 -1.01 12.68 12.12
N SER A 130 -0.87 11.37 12.27
CA SER A 130 0.21 10.58 11.68
C SER A 130 -0.28 9.38 10.88
N PHE A 131 0.30 9.18 9.69
CA PHE A 131 0.19 7.97 8.90
C PHE A 131 1.55 7.26 8.84
N ILE A 132 1.59 5.99 9.22
CA ILE A 132 2.84 5.23 9.33
C ILE A 132 2.85 4.10 8.30
N VAL A 133 3.87 4.08 7.43
CA VAL A 133 4.19 2.97 6.55
C VAL A 133 5.33 2.17 7.16
N ASN A 134 5.01 1.16 7.97
CA ASN A 134 6.02 0.31 8.60
C ASN A 134 6.27 -0.96 7.78
N MET A 135 7.32 -0.95 6.97
CA MET A 135 7.83 -2.11 6.23
C MET A 135 9.34 -2.24 6.40
N SER A 136 9.81 -2.22 7.65
CA SER A 136 11.23 -2.15 8.05
C SER A 136 12.19 -3.23 7.49
N LYS A 137 11.64 -4.27 6.84
CA LYS A 137 12.39 -5.34 6.17
C LYS A 137 12.35 -5.27 4.64
N THR A 138 11.47 -4.45 4.06
CA THR A 138 11.24 -4.37 2.61
C THR A 138 12.14 -3.31 1.96
N LYS A 139 12.68 -3.65 0.78
CA LYS A 139 13.28 -2.69 -0.15
C LYS A 139 12.17 -2.21 -1.09
N ILE A 140 11.90 -0.92 -1.13
CA ILE A 140 10.79 -0.34 -1.90
C ILE A 140 11.38 0.42 -3.09
N ASN A 141 11.10 -0.02 -4.31
CA ASN A 141 11.48 0.75 -5.48
C ASN A 141 10.54 1.96 -5.60
N HIS A 142 9.22 1.75 -5.43
CA HIS A 142 8.27 2.84 -5.50
C HIS A 142 7.15 2.70 -4.46
N LEU A 143 7.06 3.69 -3.57
CA LEU A 143 5.91 3.91 -2.69
C LEU A 143 5.04 5.00 -3.30
N LYS A 144 3.78 4.67 -3.58
CA LYS A 144 2.78 5.67 -3.95
C LYS A 144 1.69 5.69 -2.90
N VAL A 145 1.41 6.84 -2.30
CA VAL A 145 0.33 6.98 -1.32
C VAL A 145 -0.60 8.10 -1.77
N TYR A 146 -1.86 7.76 -1.98
CA TYR A 146 -2.92 8.71 -2.27
C TYR A 146 -3.86 8.77 -1.08
N PHE A 147 -3.98 9.96 -0.52
CA PHE A 147 -4.91 10.30 0.55
C PHE A 147 -6.08 11.07 -0.03
N ASP A 148 -7.27 10.48 0.04
CA ASP A 148 -8.52 11.23 -0.10
C ASP A 148 -8.89 11.78 1.28
N ILE A 149 -8.81 13.10 1.44
CA ILE A 149 -9.04 13.74 2.72
C ILE A 149 -10.54 13.98 2.90
N GLY A 150 -11.19 13.12 3.69
CA GLY A 150 -12.60 13.26 4.05
C GLY A 150 -12.87 14.44 5.00
N LEU A 151 -13.90 15.24 4.69
CA LEU A 151 -14.43 16.32 5.56
C LEU A 151 -15.00 15.78 6.90
N PRO A 152 -15.16 16.62 7.94
CA PRO A 152 -14.74 18.03 8.04
C PRO A 152 -13.32 18.24 8.58
N ILE A 153 -12.48 18.89 7.78
CA ILE A 153 -11.12 19.26 8.17
C ILE A 153 -11.17 20.55 8.99
N LYS A 154 -10.49 20.61 10.15
CA LYS A 154 -10.22 21.90 10.80
C LYS A 154 -9.37 22.74 9.84
N LYS A 155 -9.92 23.82 9.28
CA LYS A 155 -9.29 24.68 8.27
C LYS A 155 -7.85 25.07 8.66
N ASP A 156 -7.61 25.33 9.94
CA ASP A 156 -6.30 25.73 10.47
C ASP A 156 -5.18 24.69 10.28
N LYS A 157 -5.52 23.40 10.09
CA LYS A 157 -4.53 22.33 9.85
C LYS A 157 -4.16 22.13 8.38
N LEU A 158 -5.02 22.55 7.44
CA LEU A 158 -4.73 22.49 6.00
C LEU A 158 -3.64 23.47 5.57
N HIS A 159 -3.43 24.53 6.35
CA HIS A 159 -2.43 25.56 6.03
C HIS A 159 -1.05 25.25 6.60
N LYS A 160 -0.91 24.19 7.42
CA LYS A 160 0.38 23.79 8.00
C LYS A 160 1.09 22.79 7.08
N PRO A 161 2.44 22.80 7.02
CA PRO A 161 3.17 21.84 6.21
C PRO A 161 2.97 20.39 6.70
N VAL A 162 3.12 19.44 5.77
CA VAL A 162 3.18 18.00 6.05
C VAL A 162 4.63 17.63 6.31
N LEU A 163 4.89 16.98 7.44
CA LEU A 163 6.17 16.37 7.75
C LEU A 163 6.24 14.98 7.12
N LEU A 164 7.17 14.78 6.21
CA LEU A 164 7.54 13.47 5.68
C LEU A 164 8.81 13.00 6.39
N GLU A 165 8.69 11.95 7.19
CA GLU A 165 9.79 11.31 7.88
C GLU A 165 10.11 9.96 7.25
N ILE A 166 11.37 9.75 6.88
CA ILE A 166 11.84 8.52 6.25
C ILE A 166 12.92 7.93 7.13
N LEU A 167 12.60 6.80 7.77
CA LEU A 167 13.54 5.99 8.52
C LEU A 167 13.95 4.79 7.67
N SER A 168 15.05 4.95 6.95
CA SER A 168 15.66 3.90 6.14
C SER A 168 16.85 3.30 6.88
N LYS A 169 16.99 1.97 6.86
CA LYS A 169 18.19 1.31 7.42
C LYS A 169 19.47 1.69 6.67
N LYS A 170 19.37 1.93 5.35
CA LYS A 170 20.53 2.25 4.51
C LYS A 170 20.96 3.72 4.58
N SER A 171 20.01 4.65 4.67
CA SER A 171 20.27 6.08 4.45
C SER A 171 20.06 6.94 5.70
N CYS A 172 20.01 6.31 6.88
CA CYS A 172 19.68 6.93 8.17
C CYS A 172 18.29 7.62 8.15
N GLN A 173 17.91 8.24 9.26
CA GLN A 173 16.67 9.02 9.35
C GLN A 173 16.81 10.32 8.55
N LYS A 174 15.86 10.60 7.66
CA LYS A 174 15.73 11.88 6.97
C LYS A 174 14.33 12.45 7.17
N GLN A 175 14.24 13.77 7.26
CA GLN A 175 12.99 14.49 7.45
C GLN A 175 12.86 15.56 6.37
N PHE A 176 11.65 15.67 5.84
CA PHE A 176 11.30 16.64 4.81
C PHE A 176 10.02 17.35 5.19
N LEU A 177 9.97 18.64 4.91
CA LEU A 177 8.74 19.42 5.00
C LEU A 177 8.19 19.63 3.60
N ALA A 178 6.94 19.22 3.40
CA ALA A 178 6.18 19.51 2.20
C ALA A 178 5.14 20.57 2.52
N ASN A 179 5.22 21.73 1.85
CA ASN A 179 4.19 22.73 1.97
C ASN A 179 2.99 22.35 1.10
N ILE A 180 1.81 22.14 1.71
CA ILE A 180 0.58 21.80 0.98
C ILE A 180 0.00 22.97 0.18
N THR A 181 0.47 24.21 0.39
CA THR A 181 0.03 25.39 -0.36
C THR A 181 0.90 25.70 -1.59
N LEU A 182 2.09 25.11 -1.70
CA LEU A 182 3.04 25.34 -2.80
C LEU A 182 3.40 24.00 -3.45
N SER A 183 2.94 23.78 -4.67
CA SER A 183 3.18 22.53 -5.41
C SER A 183 4.69 22.20 -5.47
N ASN A 184 5.03 20.94 -5.18
CA ASN A 184 6.36 20.34 -5.39
C ASN A 184 7.54 20.93 -4.61
N GLN A 185 7.33 21.72 -3.57
CA GLN A 185 8.42 22.17 -2.69
C GLN A 185 8.59 21.22 -1.50
N LEU A 186 9.63 20.39 -1.58
CA LEU A 186 10.12 19.53 -0.48
C LEU A 186 11.45 20.09 0.03
N GLU A 187 11.45 20.60 1.24
CA GLU A 187 12.66 21.07 1.93
C GLU A 187 13.16 19.97 2.86
N GLU A 188 14.43 19.56 2.71
CA GLU A 188 15.09 18.71 3.71
C GLU A 188 15.33 19.51 4.99
N PHE A 189 15.05 18.91 6.14
CA PHE A 189 15.01 19.61 7.41
C PHE A 189 15.81 18.85 8.48
N SER A 190 16.71 19.55 9.18
CA SER A 190 17.45 19.01 10.32
C SER A 190 16.71 19.31 11.62
N MET A 191 16.63 18.33 12.54
CA MET A 191 15.81 18.24 13.77
C MET A 191 15.76 19.44 14.75
N ALA A 192 16.33 20.61 14.44
CA ALA A 192 16.57 21.72 15.37
C ALA A 192 15.60 22.93 15.25
N THR A 193 14.40 22.81 14.68
CA THR A 193 13.45 23.93 14.63
C THR A 193 12.05 23.54 15.07
N ASN A 194 11.44 24.40 15.88
CA ASN A 194 10.08 24.32 16.39
C ASN A 194 9.03 24.61 15.30
N LYS A 195 9.22 24.08 14.08
CA LYS A 195 8.23 24.25 13.00
C LYS A 195 7.01 23.39 13.33
N GLU A 196 5.87 24.02 13.52
CA GLU A 196 4.60 23.33 13.68
C GLU A 196 4.16 22.71 12.34
N TYR A 197 3.80 21.43 12.37
CA TYR A 197 3.27 20.69 11.22
C TYR A 197 1.82 20.28 11.43
N GLY A 198 1.09 20.16 10.33
CA GLY A 198 -0.31 19.73 10.35
C GLY A 198 -0.43 18.21 10.43
N TYR A 199 0.45 17.49 9.73
CA TYR A 199 0.41 16.05 9.54
C TYR A 199 1.81 15.45 9.48
N ILE A 200 1.94 14.18 9.85
CA ILE A 200 3.17 13.39 9.76
C ILE A 200 2.92 12.17 8.88
N ILE A 201 3.79 11.92 7.91
CA ILE A 201 3.88 10.66 7.18
C ILE A 201 5.22 10.05 7.54
N ALA A 202 5.22 8.94 8.28
CA ALA A 202 6.43 8.23 8.66
C ALA A 202 6.58 6.96 7.84
N ILE A 203 7.69 6.83 7.10
CA ILE A 203 8.01 5.66 6.29
C ILE A 203 9.19 4.96 6.92
N LYS A 204 9.02 3.69 7.30
CA LYS A 204 10.07 2.85 7.85
C LYS A 204 10.33 1.67 6.92
N CYS A 205 11.48 1.63 6.28
CA CYS A 205 11.84 0.58 5.30
C CYS A 205 13.34 0.24 5.33
N THR A 206 13.74 -0.80 4.60
CA THR A 206 15.18 -1.11 4.43
C THR A 206 15.85 -0.09 3.52
N SER A 207 15.21 0.22 2.39
CA SER A 207 15.61 1.26 1.43
C SER A 207 14.40 1.69 0.62
N ILE A 208 14.44 2.89 0.08
CA ILE A 208 13.40 3.42 -0.81
C ILE A 208 14.00 4.26 -1.94
N ASP A 209 13.55 4.05 -3.18
CA ASP A 209 14.09 4.75 -4.37
C ASP A 209 13.17 5.91 -4.77
N PHE A 210 11.85 5.69 -4.81
CA PHE A 210 10.87 6.70 -5.20
C PHE A 210 9.70 6.79 -4.22
N ILE A 211 9.29 8.02 -3.90
CA ILE A 211 8.10 8.31 -3.12
C ILE A 211 7.20 9.28 -3.90
N SER A 212 5.94 8.89 -4.05
CA SER A 212 4.89 9.76 -4.58
C SER A 212 3.76 9.83 -3.57
N ILE A 213 3.57 10.98 -2.94
CA ILE A 213 2.47 11.21 -2.01
C ILE A 213 1.48 12.16 -2.69
N SER A 214 0.19 11.92 -2.52
CA SER A 214 -0.84 12.78 -3.10
C SER A 214 -1.97 12.96 -2.11
N PHE A 215 -2.54 14.16 -2.08
CA PHE A 215 -3.63 14.54 -1.20
C PHE A 215 -4.71 15.19 -2.06
N ASN A 216 -5.84 14.51 -2.29
CA ASN A 216 -6.87 14.97 -3.24
C ASN A 216 -6.24 15.35 -4.61
N GLU A 217 -6.28 16.62 -5.01
CA GLU A 217 -5.70 17.14 -6.27
C GLU A 217 -4.20 17.52 -6.17
N MET A 218 -3.60 17.43 -4.98
CA MET A 218 -2.20 17.80 -4.75
C MET A 218 -1.27 16.59 -4.92
N HIS A 219 -0.14 16.82 -5.57
CA HIS A 219 0.88 15.80 -5.80
C HIS A 219 2.22 16.25 -5.23
N ILE A 220 2.84 15.39 -4.44
CA ILE A 220 4.20 15.49 -3.93
C ILE A 220 4.97 14.34 -4.59
N LEU A 221 5.93 14.65 -5.46
CA LEU A 221 6.82 13.67 -6.07
C LEU A 221 8.24 13.90 -5.57
N LYS A 222 8.87 12.86 -5.02
CA LYS A 222 10.27 12.89 -4.63
C LYS A 222 10.99 11.66 -5.16
N GLU A 223 11.91 11.92 -6.07
CA GLU A 223 12.98 10.98 -6.37
C GLU A 223 13.96 10.99 -5.20
N TYR A 224 14.24 9.80 -4.68
CA TYR A 224 15.23 9.61 -3.65
C TYR A 224 16.50 9.10 -4.35
N PRO A 225 17.53 9.94 -4.54
CA PRO A 225 18.76 9.42 -5.09
C PRO A 225 19.31 8.38 -4.11
N LEU A 226 19.38 7.13 -4.57
CA LEU A 226 20.32 6.15 -4.04
C LEU A 226 21.73 6.60 -4.44
N SER A 227 22.29 7.53 -3.68
CA SER A 227 23.73 7.72 -3.58
C SER A 227 24.02 8.19 -2.15
N LEU A 228 24.85 7.50 -1.36
CA LEU A 228 26.06 6.76 -1.69
C LEU A 228 26.00 5.26 -1.34
#